data_AF-A0A7X6QEH1-F1
#
_entry.id   AF-A0A7X6QEH1-F1
#
_cell.length_a   1.000
_cell.length_b   1.000
_cell.length_c   1.000
_cell.angle_alpha   90.00
_cell.angle_beta   90.00
_cell.angle_gamma   90.00
#
_symmetry.space_group_name_H-M   'P 1'
#
loop_
_entity.id
_entity.type
_entity.pdbx_description
1 polymer ?
#
loop_
_entity_poly.entity_id
_entity_poly.type
_entity_poly.pdbx_seq_one_letter_code
_entity_poly.pdbx_strand_id
1 'polypeptide(L)'
;MERTVSRTCFFPRPNVTSALMTLTPSDDEENKRIASDPIFHRFLIGLMQYRRKTLANALKQSGVRREDLPSLLEVFLREQGLIAEVRAEQLTPSQLRILYHLIYLSEKA
;
A
#
# COMPACT_ATOMS: atom_id res chain seq x y z
N MET A 1 -9.88 5.12 16.80
CA MET A 1 -11.17 5.85 16.88
C MET A 1 -11.02 7.12 16.06
N GLU A 2 -11.90 7.34 15.09
CA GLU A 2 -11.96 8.59 14.33
C GLU A 2 -13.15 9.40 14.82
N ARG A 3 -12.97 10.71 15.05
CA ARG A 3 -14.07 11.63 15.36
C ARG A 3 -14.03 12.83 14.44
N THR A 4 -15.10 13.06 13.69
CA THR A 4 -15.26 14.27 12.87
C THR A 4 -15.48 15.49 13.77
N VAL A 5 -14.76 16.57 13.48
CA VAL A 5 -14.89 17.87 14.14
C VAL A 5 -15.45 18.88 13.14
N SER A 6 -16.59 19.47 13.49
CA SER A 6 -17.25 20.46 12.63
C SER A 6 -16.37 21.70 12.44
N ARG A 7 -16.37 22.25 11.23
CA ARG A 7 -15.76 23.55 10.93
C ARG A 7 -16.28 24.70 11.80
N THR A 8 -17.49 24.59 12.34
CA THR A 8 -18.08 25.62 13.25
C THR A 8 -17.36 25.70 14.60
N CYS A 9 -16.51 24.73 14.93
CA CYS A 9 -15.71 24.73 16.16
C CYS A 9 -14.44 25.59 16.07
N PHE A 10 -14.14 26.22 14.93
CA PHE A 10 -12.90 26.97 14.69
C PHE A 10 -13.17 28.42 14.30
N PHE A 11 -12.24 29.32 14.66
CA PHE A 11 -12.22 30.71 14.24
C PHE A 11 -10.83 31.09 13.71
N PRO A 12 -10.69 31.60 12.46
CA PRO A 12 -11.75 31.72 11.45
C PRO A 12 -12.25 30.34 11.00
N ARG A 13 -13.48 30.30 10.47
CA ARG A 13 -14.12 29.05 10.04
C ARG A 13 -13.44 28.50 8.76
N PRO A 14 -12.92 27.26 8.75
CA PRO A 14 -12.34 26.65 7.56
C PRO A 14 -13.38 26.19 6.54
N ASN A 15 -12.94 25.96 5.29
CA ASN A 15 -13.78 25.47 4.19
C ASN A 15 -14.07 23.97 4.23
N VAL A 16 -13.35 23.22 5.07
CA VAL A 16 -13.41 21.76 5.17
C VAL A 16 -13.70 21.33 6.61
N THR A 17 -14.16 20.09 6.79
CA THR A 17 -14.29 19.45 8.11
C THR A 17 -12.94 18.93 8.60
N SER A 18 -12.74 18.90 9.92
CA SER A 18 -11.57 18.30 10.53
C SER A 18 -11.90 16.91 11.10
N ALA A 19 -10.88 16.12 11.41
CA ALA A 19 -11.05 14.85 12.11
C ALA A 19 -9.95 14.68 13.17
N LEU A 20 -10.31 14.10 14.31
CA LEU A 20 -9.39 13.61 15.33
C LEU A 20 -9.14 12.13 15.07
N MET A 21 -7.88 11.78 14.85
CA MET A 21 -7.42 10.41 14.67
C MET A 21 -6.32 10.11 15.69
N THR A 22 -6.40 8.94 16.31
CA THR A 22 -5.34 8.41 17.17
C THR A 22 -4.58 7.33 16.40
N LEU A 23 -3.26 7.47 16.33
CA LEU A 23 -2.35 6.44 15.82
C LEU A 23 -1.68 5.78 17.02
N THR A 24 -1.94 4.49 17.21
CA THR A 24 -1.25 3.68 18.22
C THR A 24 -0.17 2.90 17.50
N PRO A 25 1.11 3.03 17.90
CA PRO A 25 2.17 2.19 17.35
C PRO A 25 1.81 0.71 17.51
N SER A 26 1.99 -0.07 16.45
CA SER A 26 1.81 -1.52 16.50
C SER A 26 2.91 -2.13 17.39
N ASP A 27 2.68 -3.31 17.97
CA ASP A 27 3.73 -4.11 18.61
C ASP A 27 4.40 -5.11 17.63
N ASP A 28 3.95 -5.13 16.38
CA ASP A 28 4.51 -5.99 15.33
C ASP A 28 5.84 -5.42 14.81
N GLU A 29 6.95 -5.99 15.28
CA GLU A 29 8.30 -5.58 14.91
C GLU A 29 8.62 -5.76 13.42
N GLU A 30 8.02 -6.74 12.76
CA GLU A 30 8.23 -6.93 11.32
C GLU A 30 7.56 -5.80 10.52
N ASN A 31 6.32 -5.46 10.85
CA ASN A 31 5.64 -4.32 10.23
C ASN A 31 6.38 -3.02 10.48
N LYS A 32 6.93 -2.80 11.69
CA LYS A 32 7.77 -1.62 11.98
C LYS A 32 9.00 -1.57 11.09
N ARG A 33 9.72 -2.69 10.96
CA ARG A 33 10.93 -2.80 10.14
C ARG A 33 10.64 -2.51 8.67
N ILE A 34 9.54 -3.03 8.13
CA ILE A 34 9.17 -2.80 6.74
C ILE A 34 8.67 -1.37 6.54
N ALA A 35 7.87 -0.85 7.46
CA ALA A 35 7.40 0.52 7.42
C ALA A 35 8.53 1.57 7.56
N SER A 36 9.71 1.19 8.07
CA SER A 36 10.90 2.04 8.10
C SER A 36 11.85 1.85 6.91
N ASP A 37 11.60 0.85 6.05
CA ASP A 37 12.46 0.53 4.91
C ASP A 37 12.27 1.54 3.75
N PRO A 38 13.30 2.32 3.37
CA PRO A 38 13.20 3.28 2.26
C PRO A 38 12.87 2.62 0.91
N ILE A 39 13.22 1.36 0.69
CA ILE A 39 12.89 0.62 -0.54
C ILE A 39 11.38 0.35 -0.58
N PHE A 40 10.79 -0.04 0.56
CA PHE A 40 9.34 -0.22 0.67
C PHE A 40 8.58 1.07 0.35
N HIS A 41 9.04 2.22 0.88
CA HIS A 41 8.45 3.52 0.54
C HIS A 41 8.56 3.86 -0.94
N ARG A 42 9.71 3.62 -1.59
CA ARG A 42 9.86 3.82 -3.03
C ARG A 42 8.92 2.94 -3.84
N PHE A 43 8.80 1.66 -3.45
CA PHE A 43 7.86 0.72 -4.05
C PHE A 43 6.42 1.22 -3.92
N LEU A 44 5.99 1.59 -2.71
CA LEU A 44 4.64 2.10 -2.45
C LEU A 44 4.34 3.36 -3.26
N ILE A 45 5.24 4.35 -3.24
CA ILE A 45 5.04 5.60 -3.97
C ILE A 45 4.94 5.33 -5.48
N GLY A 46 5.85 4.53 -6.04
CA GLY A 46 5.84 4.18 -7.45
C GLY A 46 4.56 3.43 -7.86
N LEU A 47 4.09 2.51 -7.02
CA LEU A 47 2.85 1.77 -7.27
C LEU A 47 1.62 2.67 -7.22
N MET A 48 1.54 3.54 -6.21
CA MET A 48 0.36 4.40 -5.95
C MET A 48 0.21 5.57 -6.93
N GLN A 49 1.26 5.93 -7.67
CA GLN A 49 1.15 6.84 -8.82
C GLN A 49 0.17 6.31 -9.89
N TYR A 50 0.07 4.98 -10.02
CA TYR A 50 -0.78 4.31 -11.00
C TYR A 50 -1.98 3.59 -10.36
N ARG A 51 -2.40 4.03 -9.16
CA ARG A 51 -3.33 3.30 -8.28
C ARG A 51 -4.68 2.90 -8.88
N ARG A 52 -5.14 3.60 -9.93
CA ARG A 52 -6.42 3.34 -10.63
C ARG A 52 -6.30 2.36 -11.81
N LYS A 53 -5.07 1.92 -12.15
CA LYS A 53 -4.82 0.87 -13.15
C LYS A 53 -4.90 -0.51 -12.47
N THR A 54 -5.05 -1.57 -13.26
CA THR A 54 -4.90 -2.94 -12.73
C THR A 54 -3.51 -3.10 -12.09
N LEU A 55 -3.39 -3.96 -11.09
CA LEU A 55 -2.17 -4.17 -10.33
C LEU A 55 -0.98 -4.52 -11.24
N ALA A 56 -1.20 -5.39 -12.23
CA ALA A 56 -0.21 -5.72 -13.26
C ALA A 56 0.31 -4.48 -14.00
N ASN A 57 -0.59 -3.62 -14.44
CA ASN A 57 -0.24 -2.41 -15.18
C ASN A 57 0.41 -1.34 -14.30
N ALA A 58 0.04 -1.27 -13.03
CA ALA A 58 0.62 -0.37 -12.07
C ALA A 58 2.07 -0.78 -11.74
N LEU A 59 2.32 -2.07 -11.50
CA LEU A 59 3.67 -2.63 -11.27
C LEU A 59 4.60 -2.44 -12.48
N LYS A 60 4.07 -2.67 -13.70
CA LYS A 60 4.83 -2.43 -14.93
C LYS A 60 5.29 -0.97 -15.06
N GLN A 61 4.46 -0.02 -14.63
CA GLN A 61 4.75 1.42 -14.73
C GLN A 61 5.49 2.00 -13.54
N SER A 62 5.44 1.35 -12.37
CA SER A 62 6.18 1.76 -11.18
C SER A 62 7.69 1.51 -11.28
N GLY A 63 8.15 0.85 -12.35
CA GLY A 63 9.56 0.59 -12.61
C GLY A 63 10.08 -0.72 -12.02
N VAL A 64 9.19 -1.61 -11.56
CA VAL A 64 9.57 -2.98 -11.18
C VAL A 64 10.01 -3.74 -12.43
N ARG A 65 11.30 -4.09 -12.49
CA ARG A 65 11.90 -4.81 -13.62
C ARG A 65 12.34 -6.19 -13.15
N ARG A 66 11.45 -7.17 -13.31
CA ARG A 66 11.67 -8.59 -13.02
C ARG A 66 11.05 -9.42 -14.14
N GLU A 67 11.79 -10.38 -14.66
CA GLU A 67 11.32 -11.26 -15.75
C GLU A 67 10.22 -12.21 -15.27
N ASP A 68 10.32 -12.66 -14.01
CA ASP A 68 9.36 -13.54 -13.35
C ASP A 68 8.17 -12.81 -12.70
N LEU A 69 8.07 -11.48 -12.84
CA LEU A 69 7.00 -10.67 -12.27
C LEU A 69 5.59 -11.17 -12.63
N PRO A 70 5.28 -11.58 -13.88
CA PRO A 70 3.97 -12.13 -14.21
C PRO A 70 3.62 -13.37 -13.38
N SER A 71 4.58 -14.29 -13.21
CA SER A 71 4.40 -15.52 -12.43
C SER A 71 4.24 -15.22 -10.94
N LEU A 72 5.06 -14.33 -10.38
CA LEU A 72 4.92 -13.88 -8.99
C LEU A 72 3.56 -13.21 -8.74
N LEU A 73 3.11 -12.39 -9.69
CA LEU A 73 1.82 -11.74 -9.59
C LEU A 73 0.67 -12.76 -9.64
N GLU A 74 0.74 -13.78 -10.50
CA GLU A 74 -0.27 -14.83 -10.55
C GLU A 74 -0.36 -15.60 -9.23
N VAL A 75 0.79 -15.96 -8.64
CA VAL A 75 0.86 -16.59 -7.31
C VAL A 75 0.22 -15.68 -6.26
N PHE A 76 0.61 -14.41 -6.22
CA PHE A 76 0.07 -13.43 -5.27
C PHE A 76 -1.44 -13.29 -5.39
N LEU A 77 -1.97 -13.11 -6.61
CA LEU A 77 -3.41 -12.96 -6.84
C LEU A 77 -4.18 -14.19 -6.36
N ARG A 78 -3.68 -15.39 -6.68
CA ARG A 78 -4.29 -16.65 -6.24
C ARG A 78 -4.29 -16.80 -4.72
N GLU A 79 -3.15 -16.59 -4.07
CA GLU A 79 -3.00 -16.75 -2.62
C GLU A 79 -3.78 -15.71 -1.82
N GLN A 80 -3.93 -14.49 -2.36
CA GLN A 80 -4.67 -13.41 -1.73
C GLN A 80 -6.17 -13.39 -2.11
N GLY A 81 -6.63 -14.33 -2.95
CA GLY A 81 -8.01 -14.40 -3.40
C GLY A 81 -8.45 -13.18 -4.23
N LEU A 82 -7.55 -12.62 -5.03
CA LEU A 82 -7.77 -11.41 -5.82
C LEU A 82 -8.00 -11.75 -7.30
N ILE A 83 -8.85 -10.97 -7.97
CA ILE A 83 -9.05 -11.04 -9.42
C ILE A 83 -7.96 -10.26 -10.18
N ALA A 84 -7.76 -10.58 -11.45
CA ALA A 84 -6.72 -9.97 -12.30
C ALA A 84 -6.89 -8.45 -12.47
N GLU A 85 -8.13 -7.96 -12.41
CA GLU A 85 -8.49 -6.56 -12.59
C GLU A 85 -8.31 -5.71 -11.32
N VAL A 86 -7.90 -6.32 -10.18
CA VAL A 86 -7.69 -5.62 -8.92
C VAL A 86 -6.78 -4.42 -9.12
N ARG A 87 -7.15 -3.27 -8.57
CA ARG A 87 -6.37 -2.04 -8.63
C ARG A 87 -5.48 -1.90 -7.41
N ALA A 88 -4.36 -1.21 -7.54
CA ALA A 88 -3.42 -1.09 -6.41
C ALA A 88 -4.04 -0.40 -5.18
N GLU A 89 -4.96 0.55 -5.36
CA GLU A 89 -5.68 1.19 -4.24
C GLU A 89 -6.66 0.27 -3.49
N GLN A 90 -6.97 -0.90 -4.05
CA GLN A 90 -7.86 -1.89 -3.42
C GLN A 90 -7.11 -2.87 -2.53
N LEU A 91 -5.76 -2.87 -2.56
CA LEU A 91 -4.96 -3.73 -1.69
C LEU A 91 -4.95 -3.19 -0.27
N THR A 92 -5.05 -4.10 0.70
CA THR A 92 -4.85 -3.77 2.11
C THR A 92 -3.36 -3.54 2.41
N PRO A 93 -3.01 -2.85 3.52
CA PRO A 93 -1.62 -2.71 3.94
C PRO A 93 -0.87 -4.04 4.06
N SER A 94 -1.53 -5.09 4.58
CA SER A 94 -0.95 -6.43 4.70
C SER A 94 -0.67 -7.05 3.32
N GLN A 95 -1.57 -6.89 2.35
CA GLN A 95 -1.38 -7.36 0.98
C GLN A 95 -0.23 -6.61 0.29
N LEU A 96 -0.10 -5.29 0.50
CA LEU A 96 1.02 -4.50 -0.02
C LEU A 96 2.36 -4.97 0.55
N ARG A 97 2.39 -5.30 1.84
CA ARG A 97 3.57 -5.89 2.50
C ARG A 97 3.94 -7.23 1.86
N ILE A 98 2.98 -8.14 1.71
CA ILE A 98 3.21 -9.47 1.11
C ILE A 98 3.72 -9.33 -0.33
N LEU A 99 3.10 -8.46 -1.13
CA LEU A 99 3.53 -8.18 -2.50
C LEU A 99 4.97 -7.64 -2.54
N TYR A 100 5.31 -6.72 -1.62
CA TYR A 100 6.66 -6.20 -1.50
C TYR A 100 7.68 -7.31 -1.20
N HIS A 101 7.40 -8.18 -0.22
CA HIS A 101 8.26 -9.33 0.08
C HIS A 101 8.45 -10.23 -1.14
N LEU A 102 7.37 -10.54 -1.83
CA LEU A 102 7.40 -11.41 -3.00
C LEU A 102 8.27 -10.83 -4.13
N ILE A 103 8.28 -9.50 -4.29
CA ILE A 103 9.04 -8.84 -5.36
C ILE A 103 10.50 -8.59 -4.97
N TYR A 104 10.81 -8.31 -3.70
CA TYR A 104 12.13 -7.82 -3.30
C TYR A 104 12.90 -8.72 -2.34
N LEU A 105 12.24 -9.71 -1.72
CA LEU A 105 12.84 -10.52 -0.65
C LEU A 105 12.81 -12.03 -0.93
N SER A 106 12.24 -12.46 -2.06
CA SER A 106 12.18 -13.86 -2.50
C SER A 106 13.52 -14.47 -2.98
N GLU A 107 14.65 -13.76 -2.85
CA GLU A 107 15.99 -14.23 -3.27
C GLU A 107 16.94 -14.54 -2.10
N LYS A 108 16.43 -14.86 -0.91
CA LYS A 108 17.26 -15.30 0.24
C LYS A 108 16.85 -16.68 0.79
N ALA A 109 16.64 -17.66 -0.10
CA ALA A 109 16.58 -19.08 0.27
C ALA A 109 17.64 -19.85 -0.50
#